data_AF-A0A9D7CG82-F1
#
_entry.id   AF-A0A9D7CG82-F1
#
_cell.length_a   1.000
_cell.length_b   1.000
_cell.length_c   1.000
_cell.angle_alpha   90.00
_cell.angle_beta   90.00
_cell.angle_gamma   90.00
#
_symmetry.space_group_name_H-M   'P 1'
#
loop_
_entity.id
_entity.type
_entity.pdbx_description
1 polymer ?
#
loop_
_entity_poly.entity_id
_entity_poly.type
_entity_poly.pdbx_seq_one_letter_code
_entity_poly.pdbx_strand_id
1 'polypeptide(L)'
;MNRSWMSLAVAVVVLAIAAPAAQAQAGGPPQGGMRGGAGRMMEMLLTGITLDAAQQTKLEAIQAKYAKEMPAMTPGVRPSPEEMTKRRELNTKQQDEIRTILTAEQQATYDKNLAAVRERMPRGKSN
;
A
#
# COMPACT_ATOMS: atom_id res chain seq x y z
N MET A 1 26.55 36.66 7.16
CA MET A 1 26.29 37.14 8.55
C MET A 1 25.12 36.35 9.12
N ASN A 2 25.35 35.80 10.30
CA ASN A 2 24.67 34.63 10.83
C ASN A 2 23.39 35.04 11.59
N ARG A 3 22.32 34.27 11.47
CA ARG A 3 21.15 34.39 12.36
C ARG A 3 20.94 33.04 13.04
N SER A 4 21.64 32.89 14.15
CA SER A 4 21.53 31.81 15.13
C SER A 4 20.22 31.96 15.90
N TRP A 5 19.31 31.00 15.75
CA TRP A 5 18.16 30.83 16.64
C TRP A 5 18.26 29.42 17.24
N MET A 6 18.94 29.34 18.39
CA MET A 6 18.86 28.21 19.33
C MET A 6 17.51 28.28 20.05
N SER A 7 16.76 27.18 20.06
CA SER A 7 15.75 26.89 21.09
C SER A 7 15.88 25.43 21.53
N LEU A 8 15.86 25.26 22.85
CA LEU A 8 16.19 24.08 23.63
C LEU A 8 15.05 23.03 23.67
N ALA A 9 15.46 21.76 23.61
CA ALA A 9 15.02 20.55 24.32
C ALA A 9 13.55 20.33 24.77
N VAL A 10 13.01 19.16 24.41
CA VAL A 10 12.45 18.18 25.38
C VAL A 10 12.80 16.76 24.91
N ALA A 11 13.68 16.08 25.65
CA ALA A 11 13.90 14.65 25.54
C ALA A 11 12.95 13.95 26.53
N VAL A 12 11.98 13.19 26.02
CA VAL A 12 11.18 12.28 26.85
C VAL A 12 11.88 10.92 26.86
N VAL A 13 12.49 10.59 27.99
CA VAL A 13 12.96 9.25 28.31
C VAL A 13 11.76 8.44 28.79
N VAL A 14 11.31 7.46 28.00
CA VAL A 14 10.45 6.37 28.49
C VAL A 14 11.31 5.12 28.62
N LEU A 15 11.49 4.67 29.87
CA LEU A 15 12.05 3.37 30.20
C LEU A 15 11.09 2.27 29.70
N ALA A 16 11.56 1.40 28.81
CA ALA A 16 10.86 0.16 28.47
C ALA A 16 11.69 -1.05 28.92
N ILE A 17 11.03 -1.90 29.70
CA ILE A 17 11.50 -3.13 30.33
C ILE A 17 12.07 -4.09 29.27
N ALA A 18 13.22 -4.70 29.56
CA ALA A 18 13.84 -5.73 28.71
C ALA A 18 12.98 -7.00 28.67
N ALA A 19 12.38 -7.29 27.52
CA ALA A 19 11.93 -8.62 27.14
C ALA A 19 13.02 -9.28 26.27
N PRO A 20 13.25 -10.60 26.38
CA PRO A 20 14.28 -11.27 25.59
C PRO A 20 13.98 -11.10 24.11
N ALA A 21 14.98 -10.57 23.41
CA ALA A 21 15.04 -10.44 21.98
C ALA A 21 14.94 -11.82 21.31
N ALA A 22 13.72 -12.29 21.07
CA ALA A 22 13.46 -13.21 19.97
C ALA A 22 13.58 -12.39 18.68
N GLN A 23 14.82 -12.06 18.30
CA GLN A 23 15.17 -11.62 16.95
C GLN A 23 14.98 -12.81 16.00
N ALA A 24 13.72 -13.15 15.77
CA ALA A 24 13.33 -13.92 14.61
C ALA A 24 13.49 -12.99 13.40
N GLN A 25 14.68 -13.07 12.81
CA GLN A 25 14.86 -13.17 11.38
C GLN A 25 14.21 -12.07 10.51
N ALA A 26 15.09 -11.21 10.00
CA ALA A 26 15.07 -10.70 8.63
C ALA A 26 13.75 -10.10 8.12
N GLY A 27 13.71 -8.77 8.07
CA GLY A 27 12.71 -8.07 7.29
C GLY A 27 12.89 -6.57 7.38
N GLY A 28 13.90 -6.02 6.70
CA GLY A 28 13.74 -4.66 6.18
C GLY A 28 12.42 -4.59 5.36
N PRO A 29 11.86 -3.40 5.10
CA PRO A 29 10.62 -3.28 4.34
C PRO A 29 10.69 -4.20 3.13
N PRO A 30 9.74 -5.11 2.91
CA PRO A 30 9.87 -6.16 1.92
C PRO A 30 10.10 -5.52 0.55
N GLN A 31 11.38 -5.49 0.17
CA GLN A 31 11.82 -4.93 -1.09
C GLN A 31 11.60 -5.99 -2.15
N GLY A 32 10.36 -6.13 -2.60
CA GLY A 32 10.03 -6.97 -3.76
C GLY A 32 8.83 -7.88 -3.57
N GLY A 33 7.63 -7.32 -3.71
CA GLY A 33 6.42 -8.07 -4.02
C GLY A 33 5.64 -7.29 -5.08
N MET A 34 5.34 -7.90 -6.22
CA MET A 34 4.66 -7.28 -7.37
C MET A 34 5.38 -6.09 -8.03
N ARG A 35 6.52 -6.31 -8.71
CA ARG A 35 6.94 -5.43 -9.83
C ARG A 35 6.09 -5.68 -11.09
N GLY A 36 4.76 -5.67 -10.91
CA GLY A 36 3.75 -5.72 -11.96
C GLY A 36 2.85 -4.49 -11.88
N GLY A 37 1.97 -4.31 -12.88
CA GLY A 37 1.08 -3.13 -12.95
C GLY A 37 0.25 -2.86 -11.69
N ALA A 38 -0.13 -3.92 -10.95
CA ALA A 38 -0.92 -3.80 -9.72
C ALA A 38 -0.15 -3.19 -8.54
N GLY A 39 1.13 -3.56 -8.33
CA GLY A 39 1.95 -3.01 -7.25
C GLY A 39 2.21 -1.51 -7.43
N ARG A 40 2.51 -1.09 -8.68
CA ARG A 40 2.65 0.33 -9.02
C ARG A 40 1.36 1.13 -8.83
N MET A 41 0.21 0.52 -9.11
CA MET A 41 -1.08 1.17 -8.87
C MET A 41 -1.30 1.42 -7.38
N MET A 42 -1.01 0.45 -6.52
CA MET A 42 -1.15 0.61 -5.07
C MET A 42 -0.25 1.72 -4.51
N GLU A 43 1.00 1.78 -4.98
CA GLU A 43 1.94 2.84 -4.61
C GLU A 43 1.41 4.24 -4.96
N MET A 44 0.79 4.39 -6.14
CA MET A 44 0.13 5.64 -6.52
C MET A 44 -1.06 5.99 -5.63
N LEU A 45 -1.87 5.00 -5.22
CA LEU A 45 -3.03 5.23 -4.36
C LEU A 45 -2.63 5.67 -2.95
N LEU A 46 -1.53 5.15 -2.43
CA LEU A 46 -0.98 5.49 -1.11
C LEU A 46 -0.05 6.70 -1.12
N THR A 47 0.11 7.38 -2.26
CA THR A 47 0.99 8.56 -2.35
C THR A 47 0.53 9.67 -1.40
N GLY A 48 1.43 10.15 -0.54
CA GLY A 48 1.13 11.18 0.45
C GLY A 48 0.40 10.65 1.70
N ILE A 49 0.20 9.34 1.83
CA ILE A 49 -0.36 8.70 3.02
C ILE A 49 0.78 8.06 3.81
N THR A 50 0.96 8.50 5.05
CA THR A 50 1.87 7.82 6.00
C THR A 50 1.06 6.83 6.82
N LEU A 51 1.38 5.54 6.70
CA LEU A 51 0.74 4.48 7.48
C LEU A 51 1.48 4.25 8.79
N ASP A 52 0.74 4.11 9.88
CA ASP A 52 1.32 3.63 11.14
C ASP A 52 1.63 2.12 11.09
N ALA A 53 2.34 1.60 12.10
CA ALA A 53 2.75 0.20 12.15
C ALA A 53 1.57 -0.80 12.12
N ALA A 54 0.45 -0.45 12.76
CA ALA A 54 -0.73 -1.31 12.79
C ALA A 54 -1.42 -1.32 11.41
N GLN A 55 -1.49 -0.17 10.74
CA GLN A 55 -2.01 -0.05 9.38
C GLN A 55 -1.13 -0.80 8.37
N GLN A 56 0.19 -0.69 8.49
CA GLN A 56 1.13 -1.45 7.64
C GLN A 56 0.92 -2.97 7.79
N THR A 57 0.82 -3.46 9.03
CA THR A 57 0.57 -4.88 9.31
C THR A 57 -0.75 -5.35 8.67
N LYS A 58 -1.82 -4.55 8.77
CA LYS A 58 -3.11 -4.88 8.14
C LYS A 58 -3.03 -4.83 6.62
N LEU A 59 -2.34 -3.85 6.06
CA LEU A 59 -2.13 -3.72 4.62
C LEU A 59 -1.41 -4.95 4.06
N GLU A 60 -0.36 -5.43 4.72
CA GLU A 60 0.36 -6.64 4.34
C GLU A 60 -0.54 -7.89 4.41
N ALA A 61 -1.34 -8.02 5.47
CA ALA A 61 -2.30 -9.11 5.60
C ALA A 61 -3.34 -9.11 4.47
N ILE A 62 -3.88 -7.93 4.13
CA ILE A 62 -4.81 -7.76 3.01
C ILE A 62 -4.12 -8.13 1.69
N GLN A 63 -2.91 -7.65 1.45
CA GLN A 63 -2.16 -7.99 0.24
C GLN A 63 -1.91 -9.50 0.13
N ALA A 64 -1.47 -10.14 1.21
CA ALA A 64 -1.23 -11.58 1.25
C ALA A 64 -2.50 -12.39 1.01
N LYS A 65 -3.66 -11.95 1.53
CA LYS A 65 -4.97 -12.56 1.29
C LYS A 65 -5.30 -12.56 -0.21
N TYR A 66 -5.30 -11.39 -0.85
CA TYR A 66 -5.68 -11.29 -2.25
C TYR A 66 -4.62 -11.84 -3.22
N ALA A 67 -3.35 -11.87 -2.82
CA ALA A 67 -2.31 -12.54 -3.60
C ALA A 67 -2.59 -14.04 -3.76
N LYS A 68 -3.17 -14.69 -2.74
CA LYS A 68 -3.55 -16.12 -2.79
C LYS A 68 -4.79 -16.35 -3.67
N GLU A 69 -5.69 -15.38 -3.74
CA GLU A 69 -6.93 -15.47 -4.53
C GLU A 69 -6.71 -15.10 -6.01
N MET A 70 -5.62 -14.41 -6.32
CA MET A 70 -5.31 -13.97 -7.66
C MET A 70 -5.05 -15.16 -8.60
N PRO A 71 -5.72 -15.22 -9.77
CA PRO A 71 -5.44 -16.24 -10.77
C PRO A 71 -3.96 -16.22 -11.17
N ALA A 72 -3.35 -17.41 -11.31
CA ALA A 72 -1.97 -17.54 -11.77
C ALA A 72 -1.79 -16.85 -13.12
N MET A 73 -0.62 -16.23 -13.33
CA MET A 73 -0.26 -15.67 -14.64
C MET A 73 0.64 -16.67 -15.36
N THR A 74 0.23 -17.09 -16.55
CA THR A 74 1.05 -17.91 -17.44
C THR A 74 1.78 -16.98 -18.42
N PRO A 75 3.12 -16.87 -18.36
CA PRO A 75 3.87 -16.02 -19.28
C PRO A 75 3.58 -16.38 -20.74
N GLY A 76 3.39 -15.37 -21.59
CA GLY A 76 3.09 -15.56 -23.01
C GLY A 76 1.65 -15.97 -23.32
N VAL A 77 0.81 -16.22 -22.32
CA VAL A 77 -0.61 -16.56 -22.50
C VAL A 77 -1.47 -15.39 -22.07
N ARG A 78 -2.37 -14.95 -22.96
CA ARG A 78 -3.34 -13.91 -22.62
C ARG A 78 -4.41 -14.51 -21.71
N PRO A 79 -4.75 -13.86 -20.58
CA PRO A 79 -5.82 -14.35 -19.72
C PRO A 79 -7.17 -14.39 -20.45
N SER A 80 -8.03 -15.33 -20.07
CA SER A 80 -9.40 -15.40 -20.57
C SER A 80 -10.22 -14.17 -20.12
N PRO A 81 -11.34 -13.85 -20.80
CA PRO A 81 -12.23 -12.77 -20.35
C PRO A 81 -12.71 -12.94 -18.91
N GLU A 82 -13.00 -14.18 -18.48
CA GLU A 82 -13.44 -14.49 -17.12
C GLU A 82 -12.32 -14.25 -16.09
N GLU A 83 -11.09 -14.65 -16.41
CA GLU A 83 -9.92 -14.39 -15.57
C GLU A 83 -9.66 -12.89 -15.45
N MET A 84 -9.81 -12.14 -16.54
CA MET A 84 -9.69 -10.69 -16.54
C MET A 84 -10.74 -10.03 -15.63
N THR A 85 -11.99 -10.47 -15.71
CA THR A 85 -13.08 -9.99 -14.84
C THR A 85 -12.80 -10.30 -13.38
N LYS A 86 -12.43 -11.55 -13.06
CA LYS A 86 -12.11 -11.97 -11.70
C LYS A 86 -10.93 -11.18 -11.11
N ARG A 87 -9.89 -10.93 -11.90
CA ARG A 87 -8.76 -10.07 -11.48
C ARG A 87 -9.22 -8.65 -11.15
N ARG A 88 -10.10 -8.06 -11.97
CA ARG A 88 -10.64 -6.72 -11.71
C ARG A 88 -11.45 -6.69 -10.42
N GLU A 89 -12.32 -7.67 -10.20
CA GLU A 89 -13.12 -7.78 -8.98
C GLU A 89 -12.25 -7.91 -7.73
N LEU A 90 -11.23 -8.78 -7.76
CA LEU A 90 -10.29 -8.95 -6.65
C LEU A 90 -9.52 -7.65 -6.37
N ASN A 91 -9.07 -6.93 -7.40
CA ASN A 91 -8.40 -5.65 -7.22
C ASN A 91 -9.32 -4.60 -6.60
N THR A 92 -10.60 -4.53 -7.01
CA THR A 92 -11.58 -3.62 -6.40
C THR A 92 -11.80 -3.97 -4.94
N LYS A 93 -12.05 -5.24 -4.61
CA LYS A 93 -12.24 -5.69 -3.23
C LYS A 93 -11.03 -5.41 -2.35
N GLN A 94 -9.82 -5.62 -2.87
CA GLN A 94 -8.58 -5.28 -2.18
C GLN A 94 -8.48 -3.79 -1.88
N GLN A 95 -8.79 -2.92 -2.86
CA GLN A 95 -8.77 -1.48 -2.68
C GLN A 95 -9.80 -1.01 -1.64
N ASP A 96 -11.01 -1.58 -1.67
CA ASP A 96 -12.07 -1.26 -0.72
C ASP A 96 -11.63 -1.66 0.71
N GLU A 97 -11.07 -2.86 0.88
CA GLU A 97 -10.60 -3.34 2.18
C GLU A 97 -9.42 -2.50 2.69
N ILE A 98 -8.48 -2.10 1.83
CA ILE A 98 -7.38 -1.19 2.19
C ILE A 98 -7.93 0.18 2.62
N ARG A 99 -8.95 0.70 1.96
CA ARG A 99 -9.55 1.98 2.35
C ARG A 99 -10.11 1.94 3.78
N THR A 100 -10.61 0.79 4.25
CA THR A 100 -11.18 0.65 5.60
C THR A 100 -10.17 0.75 6.73
N ILE A 101 -8.88 0.48 6.48
CA ILE A 101 -7.84 0.55 7.51
C ILE A 101 -7.24 1.95 7.65
N LEU A 102 -7.60 2.87 6.76
CA LEU A 102 -7.15 4.25 6.75
C LEU A 102 -8.01 5.12 7.68
N THR A 103 -7.39 6.15 8.27
CA THR A 103 -8.11 7.21 8.98
C THR A 103 -8.93 8.05 8.01
N ALA A 104 -9.89 8.84 8.51
CA ALA A 104 -10.73 9.69 7.66
C ALA A 104 -9.91 10.67 6.79
N GLU A 105 -8.84 11.24 7.35
CA GLU A 105 -7.95 12.15 6.62
C GLU A 105 -7.18 11.40 5.51
N GLN A 106 -6.63 10.23 5.83
CA GLN A 106 -5.92 9.40 4.85
C GLN A 106 -6.87 8.91 3.74
N GLN A 107 -8.13 8.58 4.08
CA GLN A 107 -9.15 8.21 3.09
C GLN A 107 -9.42 9.34 2.09
N ALA A 108 -9.48 10.59 2.54
CA ALA A 108 -9.66 11.73 1.65
C ALA A 108 -8.50 11.85 0.63
N THR A 109 -7.26 11.67 1.08
CA THR A 109 -6.09 11.61 0.19
C THR A 109 -6.15 10.42 -0.76
N TYR A 110 -6.53 9.24 -0.25
CA TYR A 110 -6.65 8.01 -1.03
C TYR A 110 -7.67 8.15 -2.16
N ASP A 111 -8.85 8.70 -1.86
CA ASP A 111 -9.94 8.90 -2.82
C ASP A 111 -9.54 9.92 -3.90
N LYS A 112 -8.81 10.97 -3.52
CA LYS A 112 -8.22 11.93 -4.47
C LYS A 112 -7.22 11.24 -5.40
N ASN A 113 -6.34 10.40 -4.86
CA ASN A 113 -5.36 9.66 -5.66
C ASN A 113 -6.05 8.67 -6.61
N LEU A 114 -7.10 7.99 -6.14
CA LEU A 114 -7.92 7.09 -6.94
C LEU A 114 -8.58 7.81 -8.11
N ALA A 115 -9.15 8.98 -7.87
CA ALA A 115 -9.71 9.83 -8.93
C ALA A 115 -8.63 10.24 -9.95
N ALA A 116 -7.48 10.71 -9.48
CA ALA A 116 -6.36 11.10 -10.35
C ALA A 116 -5.84 9.93 -11.20
N VAL A 117 -5.72 8.72 -10.64
CA VAL A 117 -5.35 7.53 -11.40
C VAL A 117 -6.39 7.19 -12.46
N ARG A 118 -7.69 7.28 -12.12
CA ARG A 118 -8.79 7.03 -13.07
C ARG A 118 -8.82 8.03 -14.22
N GLU A 119 -8.46 9.29 -13.98
CA GLU A 119 -8.34 10.32 -15.02
C GLU A 119 -7.15 10.08 -15.95
N ARG A 120 -6.03 9.59 -15.40
CA ARG A 120 -4.80 9.31 -16.15
C ARG A 120 -4.85 8.00 -16.95
N MET A 121 -5.66 7.05 -16.51
CA MET A 121 -5.95 5.86 -17.31
C MET A 121 -6.69 6.33 -18.55
N PRO A 122 -6.11 6.21 -19.77
CA PRO A 122 -6.85 6.55 -20.96
C PRO A 122 -8.12 5.71 -20.94
N ARG A 123 -9.29 6.37 -20.86
CA ARG A 123 -10.56 5.73 -21.18
C ARG A 123 -10.32 5.13 -22.54
N GLY A 124 -10.22 3.80 -22.62
CA GLY A 124 -9.85 3.10 -23.83
C GLY A 124 -10.62 3.72 -24.97
N LYS A 125 -9.90 4.43 -25.85
CA LYS A 125 -10.44 4.89 -27.12
C LYS A 125 -10.76 3.60 -27.85
N SER A 126 -11.99 3.13 -27.72
CA SER A 126 -12.59 2.21 -28.67
C SER A 126 -12.55 2.95 -29.99
N ASN A 127 -11.60 2.58 -30.85
CA ASN A 127 -11.62 2.94 -32.26
C ASN A 127 -11.89 1.66 -33.05
#